data_AF-A0A6G3QZR5-F1
#
_entry.id   AF-A0A6G3QZR5-F1
#
_cell.length_a   1.000
_cell.length_b   1.000
_cell.length_c   1.000
_cell.angle_alpha   90.00
_cell.angle_beta   90.00
_cell.angle_gamma   90.00
#
_symmetry.space_group_name_H-M   'P 1'
#
loop_
_entity.id
_entity.type
_entity.pdbx_description
1 polymer ?
#
loop_
_entity_poly.entity_id
_entity_poly.type
_entity_poly.pdbx_seq_one_letter_code
_entity_poly.pdbx_strand_id
1 'polypeptide(L)'
;MAQPEIDAVVVDVLGTLVDEPAGLRAGLRELAPSLDASGIEKLLSLWQRHIAREQRDVVDGVRPYVPSDVLDLEAARLAADAAGAGDHAAVAAL
;
A
#
# COMPACT_ATOMS: atom_id res chain seq x y z
N MET A 1 31.54 14.32 -27.33
CA MET A 1 31.00 13.08 -26.72
C MET A 1 29.71 12.75 -27.43
N ALA A 2 29.53 11.52 -27.91
CA ALA A 2 28.24 11.09 -28.45
C ALA A 2 27.25 10.90 -27.29
N GLN A 3 26.04 11.42 -27.42
CA GLN A 3 24.96 11.13 -26.46
C GLN A 3 24.31 9.80 -26.82
N PRO A 4 23.92 8.99 -25.82
CA PRO A 4 23.16 7.76 -26.07
C PRO A 4 21.79 8.09 -26.63
N GLU A 5 21.36 7.31 -27.64
CA GLU A 5 19.98 7.31 -28.13
C GLU A 5 19.12 6.56 -27.12
N ILE A 6 17.96 7.12 -26.75
CA ILE A 6 17.05 6.55 -25.74
C ILE A 6 15.91 5.86 -26.49
N ASP A 7 15.88 4.53 -26.44
CA ASP A 7 14.81 3.72 -27.06
C ASP A 7 13.55 3.60 -26.20
N ALA A 8 13.69 3.73 -24.87
CA ALA A 8 12.59 3.57 -23.92
C ALA A 8 12.77 4.39 -22.65
N VAL A 9 11.64 4.82 -22.08
CA VAL A 9 11.55 5.44 -20.75
C VAL A 9 10.61 4.61 -19.90
N VAL A 10 11.13 4.05 -18.80
CA VAL A 10 10.34 3.33 -17.81
C VAL A 10 10.13 4.25 -16.63
N VAL A 11 8.89 4.38 -16.20
CA VAL A 11 8.51 5.27 -15.11
C VAL A 11 7.91 4.42 -14.00
N ASP A 12 8.48 4.56 -12.80
CA ASP A 12 7.83 4.06 -11.60
C ASP A 12 6.45 4.73 -11.44
N VAL A 13 5.47 4.01 -10.91
CA VAL A 13 4.09 4.51 -10.85
C VAL A 13 3.80 5.09 -9.47
N LEU A 14 4.03 4.33 -8.41
CA LEU A 14 3.61 4.68 -7.05
C LEU A 14 4.52 5.74 -6.44
N GLY A 15 3.98 6.91 -6.10
CA GLY A 15 4.74 8.04 -5.60
C GLY A 15 5.45 8.86 -6.67
N THR A 16 5.64 8.29 -7.87
CA THR A 16 6.22 9.00 -9.03
C THR A 16 5.14 9.59 -9.95
N LEU A 17 4.15 8.79 -10.36
CA LEU A 17 3.02 9.23 -11.20
C LEU A 17 1.70 9.38 -10.45
N VAL A 18 1.53 8.65 -9.34
CA VAL A 18 0.33 8.71 -8.50
C VAL A 18 0.68 9.09 -7.07
N ASP A 19 -0.19 9.90 -6.45
CA ASP A 19 -0.14 10.18 -5.02
C ASP A 19 -0.81 9.03 -4.23
N GLU A 20 -0.11 7.90 -4.20
CA GLU A 20 -0.52 6.72 -3.45
C GLU A 20 -0.80 7.03 -1.97
N PRO A 21 0.03 7.82 -1.24
CA PRO A 21 -0.28 8.19 0.14
C PRO A 21 -1.59 8.96 0.31
N ALA A 22 -1.95 9.85 -0.62
CA ALA A 22 -3.25 10.53 -0.55
C ALA A 22 -4.41 9.58 -0.85
N GLY A 23 -4.26 8.69 -1.83
CA GLY A 23 -5.25 7.66 -2.18
C GLY A 23 -5.53 6.73 -1.00
N LEU A 24 -4.48 6.17 -0.40
CA LEU A 24 -4.60 5.30 0.78
C LEU A 24 -5.26 6.02 1.96
N ARG A 25 -4.94 7.29 2.22
CA ARG A 25 -5.64 8.07 3.25
C ARG A 25 -7.12 8.24 2.97
N ALA A 26 -7.50 8.43 1.71
CA ALA A 26 -8.90 8.55 1.33
C ALA A 26 -9.65 7.24 1.60
N GLY A 27 -9.12 6.12 1.10
CA GLY A 27 -9.70 4.80 1.35
C GLY A 27 -9.79 4.46 2.85
N LEU A 28 -8.72 4.73 3.62
CA LEU A 28 -8.73 4.48 5.07
C LEU A 28 -9.76 5.33 5.82
N ARG A 29 -10.07 6.55 5.36
CA ARG A 29 -11.15 7.37 5.93
C ARG A 29 -12.52 6.80 5.61
N GLU A 30 -12.71 6.22 4.44
CA GLU A 30 -13.95 5.54 4.06
C GLU A 30 -14.15 4.26 4.87
N LEU A 31 -13.06 3.48 5.07
CA LEU A 31 -13.06 2.27 5.90
C LEU A 31 -13.34 2.58 7.38
N ALA A 32 -12.74 3.64 7.92
CA ALA A 32 -12.77 3.97 9.34
C ALA A 32 -13.21 5.42 9.60
N PRO A 33 -14.48 5.79 9.27
CA PRO A 33 -14.94 7.17 9.32
C PRO A 33 -15.01 7.75 10.74
N SER A 34 -14.96 6.92 11.77
CA SER A 34 -14.94 7.33 13.17
C SER A 34 -13.56 7.76 13.67
N LEU A 35 -12.48 7.46 12.94
CA LEU A 35 -11.13 7.83 13.34
C LEU A 35 -10.81 9.27 12.96
N ASP A 36 -10.05 9.94 13.82
CA ASP A 36 -9.48 11.23 13.51
C ASP A 36 -8.25 11.10 12.58
N ALA A 37 -7.70 12.23 12.14
CA ALA A 37 -6.54 12.23 11.26
C ALA A 37 -5.34 11.46 11.85
N SER A 38 -5.13 11.51 13.17
CA SER A 38 -4.05 10.76 13.82
C SER A 38 -4.29 9.26 13.76
N GLY A 39 -5.53 8.81 13.94
CA GLY A 39 -5.94 7.42 13.74
C GLY A 39 -5.66 6.94 12.32
N ILE A 40 -6.02 7.74 11.31
CA ILE A 40 -5.74 7.42 9.90
C ILE A 40 -4.24 7.30 9.61
N GLU A 41 -3.40 8.22 10.12
CA GLU A 41 -1.95 8.11 9.94
C GLU A 41 -1.36 6.87 10.62
N LYS A 42 -1.93 6.42 11.75
CA LYS A 42 -1.51 5.17 12.41
C LYS A 42 -1.83 3.95 11.55
N LEU A 43 -3.01 3.91 10.92
CA LEU A 43 -3.39 2.84 9.99
C LEU A 43 -2.50 2.85 8.74
N LEU A 44 -2.25 4.02 8.15
CA LEU A 44 -1.34 4.16 7.00
C LEU A 44 0.07 3.68 7.36
N SER A 45 0.56 4.04 8.54
CA SER A 45 1.87 3.59 9.02
C SER A 45 1.91 2.08 9.25
N LEU A 46 0.81 1.47 9.70
CA LEU A 46 0.70 0.01 9.83
C LEU A 46 0.78 -0.68 8.47
N TRP A 47 0.02 -0.18 7.48
CA TRP A 47 0.04 -0.64 6.10
C TRP A 47 1.45 -0.60 5.51
N GLN A 48 2.10 0.56 5.52
CA GLN A 48 3.43 0.75 4.92
C GLN A 48 4.50 -0.13 5.57
N ARG A 49 4.44 -0.31 6.90
CA ARG A 49 5.36 -1.22 7.60
C ARG A 49 5.13 -2.68 7.24
N HIS A 50 3.88 -3.09 7.01
CA HIS A 50 3.57 -4.44 6.55
C HIS A 50 4.15 -4.67 5.14
N ILE A 51 3.80 -3.83 4.17
CA ILE A 51 4.29 -3.93 2.78
C ILE A 51 5.81 -3.96 2.73
N ALA A 52 6.47 -3.02 3.42
CA ALA A 52 7.92 -2.95 3.42
C ALA A 52 8.57 -4.20 4.01
N ARG A 53 7.95 -4.86 4.99
CA ARG A 53 8.45 -6.11 5.56
C ARG A 53 8.25 -7.27 4.59
N GLU A 54 7.03 -7.47 4.09
CA GLU A 54 6.73 -8.61 3.22
C GLU A 54 7.53 -8.54 1.90
N GLN A 55 7.71 -7.35 1.34
CA GLN A 55 8.57 -7.15 0.18
C GLN A 55 10.03 -7.50 0.46
N ARG A 56 10.56 -7.14 1.64
CA ARG A 56 11.91 -7.56 2.06
C ARG A 56 11.99 -9.08 2.22
N ASP A 57 11.00 -9.70 2.85
CA ASP A 57 10.97 -11.15 3.03
C ASP A 57 10.92 -11.91 1.70
N VAL A 58 10.25 -11.34 0.68
CA VAL A 58 10.28 -11.87 -0.69
C VAL A 58 11.67 -11.71 -1.32
N VAL A 59 12.30 -10.54 -1.21
CA VAL A 59 13.65 -10.28 -1.74
C VAL A 59 14.70 -11.17 -1.07
N ASP A 60 14.59 -11.38 0.24
CA ASP A 60 15.50 -12.20 1.04
C ASP A 60 15.23 -13.71 0.88
N GLY A 61 14.19 -14.09 0.12
CA GLY A 61 13.82 -15.48 -0.14
C GLY A 61 13.17 -16.20 1.06
N VAL A 62 12.80 -15.47 2.10
CA VAL A 62 12.05 -15.97 3.26
C VAL A 62 10.62 -16.33 2.86
N ARG A 63 10.04 -15.57 1.92
CA ARG A 63 8.69 -15.76 1.38
C ARG A 63 8.73 -15.93 -0.15
N PRO A 64 7.93 -16.84 -0.75
CA PRO A 64 7.78 -16.89 -2.20
C PRO A 64 7.22 -15.59 -2.77
N TYR A 65 7.61 -15.25 -4.00
CA TYR A 65 7.03 -14.11 -4.70
C TYR A 65 5.50 -14.24 -4.80
N VAL A 66 4.82 -13.13 -4.51
CA VAL A 66 3.40 -12.93 -4.77
C VAL A 66 3.23 -11.58 -5.47
N PRO A 67 2.17 -11.40 -6.29
CA PRO A 67 1.89 -10.09 -6.87
C PRO A 67 1.51 -9.08 -5.78
N SER A 68 1.68 -7.78 -6.07
CA SER A 68 1.55 -6.71 -5.07
C SER A 68 0.13 -6.62 -4.47
N ASP A 69 -0.90 -6.88 -5.26
CA ASP A 69 -2.31 -6.87 -4.83
C ASP A 69 -2.60 -7.84 -3.68
N VAL A 70 -1.87 -8.96 -3.60
CA VAL A 70 -1.94 -9.89 -2.48
C VAL A 70 -1.42 -9.24 -1.20
N LEU A 71 -0.28 -8.55 -1.27
CA LEU A 71 0.29 -7.85 -0.12
C LEU A 71 -0.56 -6.64 0.29
N ASP A 72 -1.10 -5.91 -0.69
CA ASP A 72 -2.01 -4.79 -0.46
C ASP A 72 -3.28 -5.26 0.27
N LEU A 73 -3.86 -6.39 -0.14
CA LEU A 73 -5.02 -6.98 0.54
C LEU A 73 -4.68 -7.45 1.97
N GLU A 74 -3.49 -7.98 2.21
CA GLU A 74 -3.01 -8.32 3.55
C GLU A 74 -2.90 -7.06 4.43
N ALA A 75 -2.34 -5.98 3.90
CA ALA A 75 -2.25 -4.70 4.58
C ALA A 75 -3.64 -4.09 4.87
N ALA A 76 -4.57 -4.18 3.92
CA ALA A 76 -5.94 -3.72 4.05
C ALA A 76 -6.67 -4.43 5.19
N ARG A 77 -6.53 -5.76 5.27
CA ARG A 77 -7.08 -6.56 6.36
C ARG A 77 -6.49 -6.15 7.71
N LEU A 78 -5.18 -5.97 7.79
CA LEU A 78 -4.52 -5.51 9.02
C LEU A 78 -5.00 -4.12 9.47
N ALA A 79 -5.21 -3.20 8.53
CA ALA A 79 -5.75 -1.88 8.83
C ALA A 79 -7.20 -1.95 9.30
N ALA A 80 -8.03 -2.78 8.67
CA ALA A 80 -9.42 -2.99 9.03
C ALA A 80 -9.58 -3.63 10.41
N ASP A 81 -8.79 -4.66 10.71
CA ASP A 81 -8.74 -5.28 12.04
C ASP A 81 -8.33 -4.26 13.12
N ALA A 82 -7.33 -3.43 12.84
CA ALA A 82 -6.88 -2.37 13.76
C ALA A 82 -7.92 -1.25 13.94
N ALA A 83 -8.77 -1.01 12.94
CA ALA A 83 -9.88 -0.06 13.00
C ALA A 83 -11.15 -0.66 13.62
N GLY A 84 -11.21 -1.99 13.81
CA GLY A 84 -12.44 -2.69 14.18
C GLY A 84 -13.49 -2.71 13.05
N ALA A 85 -13.07 -2.51 11.80
CA ALA A 85 -13.93 -2.54 10.63
C ALA A 85 -13.97 -3.96 10.04
N GLY A 86 -15.12 -4.62 10.10
CA GLY A 86 -15.30 -6.01 9.64
C GLY A 86 -15.91 -6.16 8.24
N ASP A 87 -16.11 -5.06 7.50
CA ASP A 87 -16.72 -5.12 6.17
C ASP A 87 -15.70 -5.56 5.11
N HIS A 88 -15.80 -6.83 4.71
CA HIS A 88 -14.96 -7.41 3.66
C HIS A 88 -15.03 -6.66 2.32
N ALA A 89 -16.18 -6.04 1.98
CA ALA A 89 -16.31 -5.29 0.74
C ALA A 89 -15.51 -3.98 0.79
N ALA A 90 -15.56 -3.27 1.93
CA ALA A 90 -14.76 -2.09 2.17
C ALA A 90 -13.25 -2.40 2.15
N VAL A 91 -12.85 -3.54 2.71
CA VAL A 91 -11.45 -3.99 2.68
C VAL A 91 -10.96 -4.30 1.26
N ALA A 92 -11.81 -4.90 0.42
CA ALA A 92 -11.46 -5.23 -0.96
C ALA A 92 -11.46 -4.00 -1.90
N ALA A 93 -12.00 -2.88 -1.45
CA ALA A 93 -12.06 -1.63 -2.22
C ALA A 93 -10.87 -0.68 -1.93
N LEU A 94 -10.03 -1.01 -0.95
CA LEU A 94 -8.76 -0.33 -0.66
C LEU A 94 -7.69 -0.75 -1.67
#